data_AF-A0A6I5NL80-F1
#
_entry.id   AF-A0A6I5NL80-F1
#
_cell.length_a   1.000
_cell.length_b   1.000
_cell.length_c   1.000
_cell.angle_alpha   90.00
_cell.angle_beta   90.00
_cell.angle_gamma   90.00
#
_symmetry.space_group_name_H-M   'P 1'
#
loop_
_entity.id
_entity.type
_entity.pdbx_description
1 polymer ?
#
loop_
_entity_poly.entity_id
_entity_poly.type
_entity_poly.pdbx_seq_one_letter_code
_entity_poly.pdbx_strand_id
1 'polypeptide(L)'
;MRQENSERDYQSFFESHPIVFQVLGYDVFQSYEKSSIAKIPFDEDKDFTPEPDFLCANLDSCRLTIFELKTPFVKPLVVQRADGKRRKLTAFSESYISQAVEYVESIRGNNKAREIVKSDLSLERISTYCIVVAIGLQKDNDIAEVSRILENRKTSTSFLYYDQLLEKLIQSYSINRKYVKGSKGWTFTYHIVLDREQRFDRSYIADYGSLENNRLSIFIENKNIVCQCIDAAGEFHTLKSPIEFMKAVFLMVEFSTDDYGIYLSLNVDNEEKDLRVGSVKLVLDIELVGSCVGADLTGKNFGRFYLIGKWICNGTLSLKDKLGAYHYFKRTSCVVSDSIFFDGSSCMLLEKTDKKPNEVRKYIPASAPVPACPYGINNDFQFKEKVESLTKSSNSSIKLLVQNE
;
A
#
# COMPACT_ATOMS: atom_id res chain seq x y z
N MET A 1 3.59 -25.18 1.58
CA MET A 1 4.74 -24.99 0.68
C MET A 1 5.20 -23.54 0.80
N ARG A 2 6.46 -23.28 1.17
CA ARG A 2 7.02 -21.93 1.07
C ARG A 2 7.33 -21.68 -0.40
N GLN A 3 6.77 -20.63 -0.98
CA GLN A 3 7.13 -20.17 -2.31
C GLN A 3 8.64 -19.87 -2.29
N GLU A 4 9.44 -20.55 -3.12
CA GLU A 4 10.86 -20.25 -3.25
C GLU A 4 10.99 -18.89 -3.94
N ASN A 5 11.39 -17.86 -3.21
CA ASN A 5 11.67 -16.53 -3.77
C ASN A 5 12.99 -16.60 -4.57
N SER A 6 12.88 -16.87 -5.87
CA SER A 6 14.02 -16.97 -6.78
C SER A 6 14.46 -15.60 -7.32
N GLU A 7 15.71 -15.47 -7.78
CA GLU A 7 16.20 -14.25 -8.46
C GLU A 7 15.32 -13.88 -9.66
N ARG A 8 14.80 -14.89 -10.36
CA ARG A 8 13.87 -14.73 -11.49
C ARG A 8 12.54 -14.07 -11.09
N ASP A 9 12.04 -14.32 -9.89
CA ASP A 9 10.82 -13.66 -9.41
C ASP A 9 11.06 -12.17 -9.18
N TYR A 10 12.25 -11.80 -8.70
CA TYR A 10 12.66 -10.40 -8.56
C TYR A 10 12.87 -9.75 -9.93
N GLN A 11 13.53 -10.43 -10.87
CA GLN A 11 13.67 -9.96 -12.26
C GLN A 11 12.30 -9.63 -12.86
N SER A 12 11.37 -10.59 -12.80
CA SER A 12 10.01 -10.44 -13.33
C SER A 12 9.26 -9.30 -12.65
N PHE A 13 9.46 -9.12 -11.34
CA PHE A 13 8.87 -8.00 -10.59
C PHE A 13 9.40 -6.65 -11.08
N PHE A 14 10.72 -6.49 -11.23
CA PHE A 14 11.32 -5.22 -11.68
C PHE A 14 10.92 -4.89 -13.13
N GLU A 15 10.86 -5.89 -14.01
CA GLU A 15 10.40 -5.72 -15.40
C GLU A 15 8.94 -5.27 -15.48
N SER A 16 8.07 -5.82 -14.62
CA SER A 16 6.64 -5.48 -14.60
C SER A 16 6.30 -4.21 -13.82
N HIS A 17 7.24 -3.66 -13.04
CA HIS A 17 7.01 -2.48 -12.19
C HIS A 17 8.06 -1.39 -12.41
N PRO A 18 7.98 -0.64 -13.53
CA PRO A 18 8.90 0.47 -13.88
C PRO A 18 9.11 1.50 -12.77
N ILE A 19 8.10 1.68 -11.89
CA ILE A 19 8.14 2.59 -10.74
C ILE A 19 9.36 2.37 -9.85
N VAL A 20 9.88 1.14 -9.76
CA VAL A 20 11.07 0.80 -8.98
C VAL A 20 12.29 1.61 -9.42
N PHE A 21 12.49 1.80 -10.73
CA PHE A 21 13.62 2.58 -11.25
C PHE A 21 13.36 4.09 -11.11
N GLN A 22 12.12 4.52 -11.29
CA GLN A 22 11.73 5.92 -11.15
C GLN A 22 11.95 6.44 -9.73
N VAL A 23 11.61 5.66 -8.69
CA VAL A 23 11.85 6.07 -7.28
C VAL A 23 13.32 6.07 -6.89
N LEU A 24 14.16 5.37 -7.66
CA LEU A 24 15.62 5.43 -7.54
C LEU A 24 16.22 6.59 -8.33
N GLY A 25 15.38 7.32 -9.08
CA GLY A 25 15.75 8.51 -9.83
C GLY A 25 16.38 8.20 -11.18
N TYR A 26 16.05 7.07 -11.82
CA TYR A 26 16.43 6.79 -13.20
C TYR A 26 15.33 7.26 -14.17
N ASP A 27 15.74 7.85 -15.29
CA ASP A 27 14.83 8.36 -16.31
C ASP A 27 14.35 7.24 -17.22
N VAL A 28 15.26 6.31 -17.55
CA VAL A 28 15.03 5.17 -18.43
C VAL A 28 15.80 3.95 -17.94
N PHE A 29 15.28 2.76 -18.27
CA PHE A 29 15.92 1.48 -17.99
C PHE A 29 15.56 0.46 -19.08
N GLN A 30 16.40 -0.56 -19.21
CA GLN A 30 16.19 -1.67 -20.14
C GLN A 30 16.78 -2.96 -19.54
N SER A 31 16.04 -4.06 -19.59
CA SER A 31 16.54 -5.40 -19.21
C SER A 31 17.46 -5.93 -20.30
N TYR A 32 18.61 -6.49 -19.93
CA TYR A 32 19.53 -7.20 -20.82
C TYR A 32 19.79 -8.64 -20.34
N GLU A 33 18.93 -9.13 -19.44
CA GLU A 33 18.95 -10.50 -18.98
C GLU A 33 18.84 -11.48 -20.17
N LYS A 34 19.26 -12.72 -19.96
CA LYS A 34 19.35 -13.75 -21.00
C LYS A 34 18.06 -13.95 -21.80
N SER A 35 16.89 -13.76 -21.22
CA SER A 35 15.58 -13.85 -21.89
C SER A 35 15.09 -12.54 -22.51
N SER A 36 15.75 -11.41 -22.24
CA SER A 36 15.42 -10.11 -22.83
C SER A 36 15.66 -10.06 -24.34
N ILE A 37 14.87 -9.23 -25.03
CA ILE A 37 15.02 -8.91 -26.46
C ILE A 37 16.27 -8.05 -26.69
N ALA A 38 16.62 -7.17 -25.74
CA ALA A 38 17.80 -6.32 -25.84
C ALA A 38 19.06 -7.14 -25.52
N LYS A 39 20.10 -6.97 -26.33
CA LYS A 39 21.36 -7.72 -26.23
C LYS A 39 22.57 -6.82 -26.43
N ILE A 40 23.55 -6.98 -25.57
CA ILE A 40 24.88 -6.41 -25.75
C ILE A 40 25.67 -7.39 -26.63
N PRO A 41 26.41 -6.93 -27.65
CA PRO A 41 27.18 -7.81 -28.52
C PRO A 41 28.27 -8.54 -27.73
N PHE A 42 28.67 -9.72 -28.23
CA PHE A 42 29.82 -10.46 -27.74
C PHE A 42 31.09 -9.59 -27.74
N ASP A 43 31.84 -9.68 -26.65
CA ASP A 43 33.12 -9.00 -26.46
C ASP A 43 34.27 -9.93 -26.84
N GLU A 44 34.84 -9.73 -28.03
CA GLU A 44 35.93 -10.57 -28.55
C GLU A 44 37.20 -10.47 -27.71
N ASP A 45 37.47 -9.33 -27.08
CA ASP A 45 38.69 -9.14 -26.27
C ASP A 45 38.61 -9.88 -24.93
N LYS A 46 37.39 -10.13 -24.45
CA LYS A 46 37.11 -10.74 -23.15
C LYS A 46 36.45 -12.11 -23.21
N ASP A 47 36.11 -12.57 -24.41
CA ASP A 47 35.52 -13.88 -24.69
C ASP A 47 34.20 -14.15 -23.94
N PHE A 48 33.31 -13.15 -23.87
CA PHE A 48 31.99 -13.34 -23.25
C PHE A 48 30.91 -12.41 -23.82
N THR A 49 29.63 -12.75 -23.60
CA THR A 49 28.51 -11.85 -23.88
C THR A 49 28.07 -11.16 -22.59
N PRO A 50 28.07 -9.83 -22.52
CA PRO A 50 27.55 -9.12 -21.35
C PRO A 50 26.02 -9.30 -21.24
N GLU A 51 25.56 -9.80 -20.10
CA GLU A 51 24.14 -10.05 -19.80
C GLU A 51 23.78 -9.43 -18.44
N PRO A 52 23.89 -8.10 -18.25
CA PRO A 52 23.48 -7.46 -17.00
C PRO A 52 21.95 -7.58 -16.83
N ASP A 53 21.48 -7.67 -15.58
CA ASP A 53 20.03 -7.74 -15.31
C ASP A 53 19.31 -6.52 -15.90
N PHE A 54 19.80 -5.32 -15.58
CA PHE A 54 19.32 -4.07 -16.19
C PHE A 54 20.45 -3.08 -16.46
N LEU A 55 20.25 -2.26 -17.48
CA LEU A 55 20.93 -0.98 -17.65
C LEU A 55 19.96 0.16 -17.37
N CYS A 56 20.36 1.07 -16.50
CA CYS A 56 19.58 2.26 -16.14
C CYS A 56 20.35 3.52 -16.52
N ALA A 57 19.65 4.58 -16.92
CA ALA A 57 20.30 5.83 -17.29
C ALA A 57 19.64 7.08 -16.69
N ASN A 58 20.48 8.09 -16.49
CA ASN A 58 20.06 9.47 -16.29
C ASN A 58 20.41 10.29 -17.52
N LEU A 59 19.40 10.85 -18.19
CA LEU A 59 19.55 11.52 -19.48
C LEU A 59 20.37 12.80 -19.32
N ASP A 60 20.00 13.65 -18.35
CA ASP A 60 20.65 14.95 -18.12
C ASP A 60 22.15 14.83 -17.80
N SER A 61 22.51 13.86 -16.96
CA SER A 61 23.91 13.64 -16.56
C SER A 61 24.66 12.67 -17.47
N CYS A 62 23.99 12.09 -18.47
CA CYS A 62 24.55 11.06 -19.35
C CYS A 62 25.21 9.90 -18.56
N ARG A 63 24.61 9.54 -17.42
CA ARG A 63 25.14 8.51 -16.51
C ARG A 63 24.51 7.17 -16.82
N LEU A 64 25.33 6.17 -17.11
CA LEU A 64 24.93 4.78 -17.27
C LEU A 64 25.18 4.02 -15.96
N THR A 65 24.19 3.25 -15.52
CA THR A 65 24.29 2.37 -14.35
C THR A 65 24.04 0.93 -14.74
N ILE A 66 24.97 0.05 -14.43
CA ILE A 66 24.74 -1.40 -14.41
C ILE A 66 23.97 -1.71 -13.12
N PHE A 67 22.78 -2.28 -13.24
CA PHE A 67 21.92 -2.58 -12.12
C PHE A 67 21.72 -4.09 -12.01
N GLU A 68 22.34 -4.70 -11.00
CA GLU A 68 22.32 -6.15 -10.75
C GLU A 68 21.38 -6.48 -9.59
N LEU A 69 20.54 -7.49 -9.78
CA LEU A 69 19.65 -8.04 -8.77
C LEU A 69 20.26 -9.27 -8.13
N LYS A 70 20.24 -9.34 -6.81
CA LYS A 70 20.53 -10.56 -6.05
C LYS A 70 19.44 -10.77 -5.00
N THR A 71 19.39 -11.94 -4.37
CA THR A 71 18.32 -12.22 -3.40
C THR A 71 18.49 -11.40 -2.10
N PRO A 72 17.39 -11.09 -1.36
CA PRO A 72 17.49 -10.38 -0.08
C PRO A 72 18.07 -11.24 1.05
N PHE A 73 18.30 -12.53 0.81
CA PHE A 73 18.77 -13.48 1.82
C PHE A 73 20.30 -13.63 1.86
N VAL A 74 21.04 -12.93 0.98
CA VAL A 74 22.51 -12.95 0.99
C VAL A 74 23.02 -12.24 2.24
N LYS A 75 23.62 -13.00 3.16
CA LYS A 75 24.24 -12.47 4.38
C LYS A 75 25.29 -13.40 4.99
N PRO A 76 26.26 -12.85 5.75
CA PRO A 76 26.59 -11.42 5.86
C PRO A 76 27.36 -10.92 4.62
N LEU A 77 27.31 -9.63 4.31
CA LEU A 77 28.05 -9.07 3.16
C LEU A 77 29.53 -8.81 3.44
N VAL A 78 29.89 -8.66 4.73
CA VAL A 78 31.25 -8.34 5.20
C VAL A 78 31.75 -9.45 6.12
N VAL A 79 33.02 -9.79 5.97
CA VAL A 79 33.74 -10.74 6.83
C VAL A 79 35.06 -10.15 7.33
N GLN A 80 35.51 -10.63 8.48
CA GLN A 80 36.84 -10.30 8.99
C GLN A 80 37.89 -11.07 8.16
N ARG A 81 39.01 -10.42 7.84
CA ARG A 81 40.17 -11.12 7.26
C ARG A 81 40.78 -12.08 8.28
N ALA A 82 41.52 -13.07 7.77
CA ALA A 82 42.27 -14.02 8.58
C ALA A 82 43.28 -13.35 9.53
N ASP A 83 43.71 -12.12 9.23
CA ASP A 83 44.60 -11.32 10.08
C ASP A 83 43.90 -10.65 11.28
N GLY A 84 42.56 -10.72 11.36
CA GLY A 84 41.75 -10.13 12.42
C GLY A 84 41.70 -8.59 12.42
N LYS A 85 42.47 -7.91 11.58
CA LYS A 85 42.69 -6.45 11.66
C LYS A 85 41.88 -5.66 10.65
N ARG A 86 41.42 -6.29 9.57
CA ARG A 86 40.68 -5.61 8.49
C ARG A 86 39.44 -6.40 8.09
N ARG A 87 38.35 -5.70 7.80
CA ARG A 87 37.13 -6.28 7.22
C ARG A 87 37.18 -6.15 5.69
N LYS A 88 36.53 -7.09 5.00
CA LYS A 88 36.39 -7.13 3.54
C LYS A 88 35.01 -7.65 3.16
N LEU A 89 34.59 -7.44 1.91
CA LEU A 89 33.40 -8.11 1.39
C LEU A 89 33.61 -9.63 1.35
N THR A 90 32.51 -10.39 1.44
CA THR A 90 32.52 -11.83 1.18
C THR A 90 32.88 -12.13 -0.27
N ALA A 91 33.34 -13.37 -0.53
CA ALA A 91 33.65 -13.81 -1.89
C ALA A 91 32.43 -13.68 -2.83
N PHE A 92 31.22 -13.97 -2.34
CA PHE A 92 29.98 -13.79 -3.10
C PHE A 92 29.70 -12.32 -3.45
N SER A 93 29.81 -11.41 -2.47
CA SER A 93 29.61 -9.98 -2.73
C SER A 93 30.67 -9.42 -3.69
N GLU A 94 31.92 -9.86 -3.58
CA GLU A 94 32.99 -9.50 -4.53
C GLU A 94 32.73 -10.05 -5.93
N SER A 95 32.21 -11.28 -6.07
CA SER A 95 31.93 -11.84 -7.39
C SER A 95 30.83 -11.06 -8.12
N TYR A 96 29.78 -10.62 -7.41
CA TYR A 96 28.72 -9.80 -8.02
C TYR A 96 29.24 -8.45 -8.52
N ILE A 97 30.10 -7.79 -7.73
CA ILE A 97 30.75 -6.54 -8.17
C ILE A 97 31.68 -6.80 -9.35
N SER A 98 32.47 -7.88 -9.31
CA SER A 98 33.43 -8.20 -10.37
C SER A 98 32.72 -8.44 -11.70
N GLN A 99 31.62 -9.19 -11.68
CA GLN A 99 30.74 -9.40 -12.83
C GLN A 99 30.21 -8.08 -13.40
N ALA A 100 29.68 -7.19 -12.55
CA ALA A 100 29.20 -5.88 -13.00
C ALA A 100 30.33 -4.98 -13.54
N VAL A 101 31.54 -5.06 -13.00
CA VAL A 101 32.73 -4.36 -13.51
C VAL A 101 33.12 -4.89 -14.89
N GLU A 102 33.03 -6.21 -15.13
CA GLU A 102 33.28 -6.80 -16.44
C GLU A 102 32.34 -6.23 -17.50
N TYR A 103 31.04 -6.09 -17.17
CA TYR A 103 30.04 -5.44 -18.03
C TYR A 103 30.39 -3.98 -18.33
N VAL A 104 30.75 -3.19 -17.30
CA VAL A 104 31.18 -1.80 -17.50
C VAL A 104 32.37 -1.70 -18.45
N GLU A 105 33.41 -2.50 -18.20
CA GLU A 105 34.63 -2.43 -19.00
C GLU A 105 34.41 -2.97 -20.42
N SER A 106 33.50 -3.94 -20.61
CA SER A 106 33.10 -4.43 -21.93
C SER A 106 32.39 -3.34 -22.75
N ILE A 107 31.35 -2.72 -22.16
CA ILE A 107 30.64 -1.61 -22.81
C ILE A 107 31.62 -0.44 -23.06
N ARG A 108 32.50 -0.13 -22.12
CA ARG A 108 33.45 0.99 -22.26
C ARG A 108 34.45 0.77 -23.40
N GLY A 109 34.98 -0.45 -23.54
CA GLY A 109 35.98 -0.82 -24.54
C GLY A 109 35.41 -1.06 -25.94
N ASN A 110 34.14 -1.46 -26.05
CA ASN A 110 33.52 -1.86 -27.31
C ASN A 110 32.61 -0.76 -27.90
N ASN A 111 33.03 -0.12 -29.00
CA ASN A 111 32.26 0.93 -29.68
C ASN A 111 30.85 0.48 -30.08
N LYS A 112 30.70 -0.74 -30.60
CA LYS A 112 29.40 -1.28 -31.03
C LYS A 112 28.46 -1.43 -29.83
N ALA A 113 28.96 -1.94 -28.71
CA ALA A 113 28.20 -2.02 -27.47
C ALA A 113 27.74 -0.63 -26.99
N ARG A 114 28.60 0.38 -27.05
CA ARG A 114 28.22 1.76 -26.67
C ARG A 114 27.12 2.33 -27.54
N GLU A 115 27.19 2.16 -28.86
CA GLU A 115 26.16 2.68 -29.76
C GLU A 115 24.80 1.99 -29.52
N ILE A 116 24.79 0.67 -29.28
CA ILE A 116 23.56 -0.05 -28.93
C ILE A 116 22.98 0.46 -27.62
N VAL A 117 23.79 0.51 -26.55
CA VAL A 117 23.32 0.98 -25.24
C VAL A 117 22.82 2.42 -25.29
N LYS A 118 23.50 3.30 -26.04
CA LYS A 118 23.05 4.67 -26.25
C LYS A 118 21.71 4.74 -26.98
N SER A 119 21.55 3.96 -28.04
CA SER A 119 20.30 3.89 -28.79
C SER A 119 19.15 3.40 -27.92
N ASP A 120 19.35 2.25 -27.26
CA ASP A 120 18.31 1.60 -26.46
C ASP A 120 17.87 2.45 -25.26
N LEU A 121 18.79 3.22 -24.67
CA LEU A 121 18.50 4.10 -23.53
C LEU A 121 18.35 5.58 -23.94
N SER A 122 18.27 5.89 -25.24
CA SER A 122 18.14 7.26 -25.74
C SER A 122 19.17 8.26 -25.15
N LEU A 123 20.41 7.79 -24.95
CA LEU A 123 21.51 8.60 -24.45
C LEU A 123 22.30 9.24 -25.60
N GLU A 124 22.52 10.55 -25.55
CA GLU A 124 23.39 11.24 -26.52
C GLU A 124 24.85 10.76 -26.41
N ARG A 125 25.32 10.55 -25.17
CA ARG A 125 26.65 10.03 -24.83
C ARG A 125 26.61 9.32 -23.48
N ILE A 126 27.67 8.57 -23.17
CA ILE A 126 27.90 8.01 -21.83
C ILE A 126 29.07 8.77 -21.22
N SER A 127 28.79 9.58 -20.20
CA SER A 127 29.81 10.38 -19.49
C SER A 127 30.37 9.67 -18.27
N THR A 128 29.54 8.89 -17.58
CA THR A 128 29.92 8.22 -16.33
C THR A 128 29.32 6.81 -16.28
N TYR A 129 30.09 5.87 -15.72
CA TYR A 129 29.67 4.50 -15.46
C TYR A 129 29.56 4.26 -13.96
N CYS A 130 28.42 3.74 -13.52
CA CYS A 130 28.13 3.38 -12.14
C CYS A 130 27.66 1.92 -12.06
N ILE A 131 27.79 1.33 -10.88
CA ILE A 131 27.29 0.00 -10.55
C ILE A 131 26.40 0.11 -9.32
N VAL A 132 25.20 -0.46 -9.41
CA VAL A 132 24.31 -0.68 -8.29
C VAL A 132 24.00 -2.17 -8.21
N VAL A 133 24.23 -2.78 -7.05
CA VAL A 133 23.81 -4.15 -6.77
C VAL A 133 22.70 -4.13 -5.73
N ALA A 134 21.49 -4.53 -6.11
CA ALA A 134 20.35 -4.67 -5.20
C ALA A 134 20.47 -6.00 -4.44
N ILE A 135 20.78 -5.93 -3.14
CA ILE A 135 21.18 -7.12 -2.37
C ILE A 135 20.88 -6.98 -0.88
N GLY A 136 20.45 -8.09 -0.28
CA GLY A 136 20.34 -8.20 1.17
C GLY A 136 19.33 -7.24 1.81
N LEU A 137 19.37 -7.19 3.13
CA LEU A 137 18.63 -6.22 3.95
C LEU A 137 19.62 -5.35 4.72
N GLN A 138 19.32 -4.06 4.84
CA GLN A 138 20.14 -3.09 5.53
C GLN A 138 20.34 -3.50 6.99
N LYS A 139 19.26 -3.92 7.67
CA LYS A 139 19.30 -4.33 9.09
C LYS A 139 20.25 -5.50 9.40
N ASP A 140 20.60 -6.29 8.39
CA ASP A 140 21.47 -7.47 8.51
C ASP A 140 22.96 -7.11 8.27
N ASN A 141 23.29 -5.84 7.98
CA ASN A 141 24.63 -5.42 7.54
C ASN A 141 25.09 -4.10 8.18
N ASP A 142 26.41 -3.95 8.31
CA ASP A 142 27.07 -2.70 8.75
C ASP A 142 27.28 -1.77 7.54
N ILE A 143 26.34 -0.87 7.32
CA ILE A 143 26.26 0.00 6.13
C ILE A 143 27.48 0.92 6.01
N ALA A 144 27.93 1.47 7.13
CA ALA A 144 29.06 2.39 7.16
C ALA A 144 30.32 1.66 6.69
N GLU A 145 30.51 0.43 7.18
CA GLU A 145 31.65 -0.39 6.78
C GLU A 145 31.56 -0.87 5.33
N VAL A 146 30.38 -1.28 4.86
CA VAL A 146 30.16 -1.61 3.44
C VAL A 146 30.50 -0.42 2.56
N SER A 147 29.98 0.77 2.87
CA SER A 147 30.20 1.99 2.09
C SER A 147 31.69 2.33 2.02
N ARG A 148 32.40 2.28 3.16
CA ARG A 148 33.85 2.50 3.23
C ARG A 148 34.65 1.53 2.36
N ILE A 149 34.24 0.26 2.28
CA ILE A 149 34.89 -0.73 1.42
C ILE A 149 34.61 -0.44 -0.08
N LEU A 150 33.42 0.05 -0.42
CA LEU A 150 33.02 0.35 -1.79
C LEU A 150 33.60 1.67 -2.33
N GLU A 151 33.83 2.68 -1.48
CA GLU A 151 34.39 3.99 -1.87
C GLU A 151 35.74 3.90 -2.59
N ASN A 152 36.54 2.87 -2.29
CA ASN A 152 37.88 2.69 -2.86
C ASN A 152 37.87 2.00 -4.24
N ARG A 153 36.70 1.79 -4.84
CA ARG A 153 36.58 1.12 -6.15
C ARG A 153 36.80 2.12 -7.29
N LYS A 154 37.47 1.66 -8.35
CA LYS A 154 37.72 2.44 -9.57
C LYS A 154 36.43 2.88 -10.25
N THR A 155 35.44 1.98 -10.31
CA THR A 155 34.10 2.27 -10.79
C THR A 155 33.20 2.56 -9.59
N SER A 156 32.47 3.67 -9.64
CA SER A 156 31.53 4.04 -8.58
C SER A 156 30.51 2.91 -8.37
N THR A 157 30.59 2.27 -7.21
CA THR A 157 29.82 1.06 -6.88
C THR A 157 29.06 1.29 -5.59
N SER A 158 27.80 0.90 -5.55
CA SER A 158 26.98 0.97 -4.34
C SER A 158 26.10 -0.27 -4.21
N PHE A 159 25.72 -0.60 -2.98
CA PHE A 159 24.68 -1.57 -2.70
C PHE A 159 23.37 -0.87 -2.39
N LEU A 160 22.29 -1.36 -2.99
CA LEU A 160 20.92 -0.98 -2.66
C LEU A 160 20.30 -2.13 -1.86
N TYR A 161 19.83 -1.84 -0.65
CA TYR A 161 19.18 -2.87 0.16
C TYR A 161 17.66 -2.91 -0.12
N TYR A 162 17.04 -4.09 -0.05
CA TYR A 162 15.62 -4.24 -0.39
C TYR A 162 14.67 -3.50 0.56
N ASP A 163 15.04 -3.38 1.84
CA ASP A 163 14.31 -2.55 2.81
C ASP A 163 14.43 -1.06 2.49
N GLN A 164 15.60 -0.58 2.04
CA GLN A 164 15.75 0.80 1.54
C GLN A 164 14.90 1.06 0.29
N LEU A 165 14.88 0.12 -0.66
CA LEU A 165 14.05 0.25 -1.85
C LEU A 165 12.57 0.29 -1.49
N LEU A 166 12.14 -0.60 -0.57
CA LEU A 166 10.77 -0.58 -0.07
C LEU A 166 10.44 0.76 0.59
N GLU A 167 11.33 1.32 1.40
CA GLU A 167 11.15 2.64 1.99
C GLU A 167 11.03 3.75 0.94
N LYS A 168 11.84 3.72 -0.12
CA LYS A 168 11.73 4.69 -1.23
C LYS A 168 10.41 4.55 -2.00
N LEU A 169 9.95 3.33 -2.25
CA LEU A 169 8.64 3.06 -2.86
C LEU A 169 7.50 3.59 -1.98
N ILE A 170 7.57 3.32 -0.67
CA ILE A 170 6.63 3.87 0.33
C ILE A 170 6.66 5.40 0.31
N GLN A 171 7.85 6.00 0.32
CA GLN A 171 8.01 7.46 0.27
C GLN A 171 7.41 8.04 -0.99
N SER A 172 7.73 7.51 -2.18
CA SER A 172 7.18 7.99 -3.44
C SER A 172 5.67 7.84 -3.51
N TYR A 173 5.13 6.72 -3.02
CA TYR A 173 3.70 6.52 -2.89
C TYR A 173 3.07 7.52 -1.89
N SER A 174 3.82 7.87 -0.84
CA SER A 174 3.41 8.85 0.18
C SER A 174 3.60 10.31 -0.22
N ILE A 175 4.29 10.64 -1.32
CA ILE A 175 4.38 12.04 -1.79
C ILE A 175 2.97 12.60 -2.02
N ASN A 176 2.06 11.74 -2.51
CA ASN A 176 0.63 12.05 -2.63
C ASN A 176 -0.16 11.81 -1.33
N ARG A 177 0.41 11.10 -0.34
CA ARG A 177 -0.20 10.75 0.95
C ARG A 177 0.72 11.11 2.12
N LYS A 178 0.67 12.35 2.60
CA LYS A 178 1.67 12.89 3.56
C LYS A 178 1.75 12.16 4.93
N TYR A 179 0.88 11.20 5.24
CA TYR A 179 0.91 10.43 6.49
C TYR A 179 1.29 8.97 6.24
N VAL A 180 2.56 8.65 6.46
CA VAL A 180 3.09 7.27 6.39
C VAL A 180 2.82 6.51 7.71
N LYS A 181 2.73 7.25 8.82
CA LYS A 181 2.46 6.72 10.16
C LYS A 181 1.00 6.99 10.55
N GLY A 182 0.44 6.11 11.38
CA GLY A 182 -0.86 6.36 12.00
C GLY A 182 -0.79 7.48 13.04
N SER A 183 -1.90 8.21 13.19
CA SER A 183 -2.11 9.33 14.11
C SER A 183 -3.30 9.05 15.02
N LYS A 184 -3.48 9.87 16.08
CA LYS A 184 -4.68 9.82 16.93
C LYS A 184 -5.91 10.21 16.11
N GLY A 185 -6.97 9.43 16.18
CA GLY A 185 -8.16 9.65 15.36
C GLY A 185 -9.01 8.40 15.27
N TRP A 186 -9.71 8.23 14.16
CA TRP A 186 -10.49 7.04 13.88
C TRP A 186 -10.36 6.63 12.40
N THR A 187 -10.38 5.32 12.19
CA THR A 187 -10.54 4.73 10.86
C THR A 187 -11.80 3.89 10.83
N PHE A 188 -12.63 4.09 9.81
CA PHE A 188 -13.78 3.26 9.48
C PHE A 188 -13.52 2.62 8.15
N THR A 189 -13.57 1.29 8.09
CA THR A 189 -13.43 0.59 6.82
C THR A 189 -14.62 -0.31 6.58
N TYR A 190 -15.05 -0.34 5.32
CA TYR A 190 -16.18 -1.11 4.83
C TYR A 190 -15.77 -1.85 3.57
N HIS A 191 -16.21 -3.10 3.51
CA HIS A 191 -16.26 -3.88 2.28
C HIS A 191 -17.71 -3.96 1.88
N ILE A 192 -18.07 -3.33 0.77
CA ILE A 192 -19.47 -3.18 0.37
C ILE A 192 -19.67 -3.46 -1.12
N VAL A 193 -20.86 -3.88 -1.49
CA VAL A 193 -21.33 -3.84 -2.88
C VAL A 193 -22.51 -2.88 -2.93
N LEU A 194 -22.36 -1.78 -3.65
CA LEU A 194 -23.40 -0.75 -3.75
C LEU A 194 -24.41 -1.13 -4.84
N ASP A 195 -25.69 -1.18 -4.47
CA ASP A 195 -26.78 -1.40 -5.41
C ASP A 195 -26.93 -0.17 -6.32
N ARG A 196 -27.22 -0.40 -7.61
CA ARG A 196 -27.51 0.69 -8.55
C ARG A 196 -28.82 1.40 -8.19
N GLU A 197 -29.79 0.66 -7.68
CA GLU A 197 -31.09 1.19 -7.29
C GLU A 197 -31.03 1.69 -5.84
N GLN A 198 -30.93 3.01 -5.66
CA GLN A 198 -31.10 3.66 -4.37
C GLN A 198 -32.52 4.23 -4.26
N ARG A 199 -33.13 4.15 -3.07
CA ARG A 199 -34.50 4.64 -2.85
C ARG A 199 -34.59 6.15 -2.60
N PHE A 200 -33.47 6.75 -2.20
CA PHE A 200 -33.40 8.16 -1.82
C PHE A 200 -32.25 8.81 -2.60
N ASP A 201 -32.40 10.10 -2.90
CA ASP A 201 -31.33 10.88 -3.55
C ASP A 201 -30.04 10.89 -2.73
N ARG A 202 -30.22 10.88 -1.40
CA ARG A 202 -29.18 10.66 -0.41
C ARG A 202 -29.44 9.37 0.34
N SER A 203 -28.67 8.34 0.04
CA SER A 203 -28.82 7.01 0.64
C SER A 203 -27.63 6.69 1.54
N TYR A 204 -27.86 6.50 2.84
CA TYR A 204 -26.80 6.40 3.84
C TYR A 204 -26.20 4.99 3.92
N ILE A 205 -24.87 4.93 3.91
CA ILE A 205 -24.10 3.71 4.21
C ILE A 205 -23.87 3.64 5.72
N ALA A 206 -23.41 4.74 6.32
CA ALA A 206 -23.21 4.82 7.76
C ALA A 206 -23.25 6.27 8.26
N ASP A 207 -23.55 6.43 9.54
CA ASP A 207 -23.68 7.73 10.20
C ASP A 207 -23.26 7.63 11.67
N TYR A 208 -22.38 8.52 12.11
CA TYR A 208 -21.73 8.46 13.43
C TYR A 208 -21.73 9.83 14.11
N GLY A 209 -21.78 9.81 15.45
CA GLY A 209 -21.66 11.02 16.27
C GLY A 209 -23.01 11.51 16.77
N SER A 210 -23.15 12.84 16.90
CA SER A 210 -24.40 13.47 17.32
C SER A 210 -25.31 13.81 16.13
N LEU A 211 -26.57 14.17 16.41
CA LEU A 211 -27.53 14.55 15.36
C LEU A 211 -27.18 15.88 14.68
N GLU A 212 -26.60 16.83 15.43
CA GLU A 212 -26.44 18.22 15.01
C GLU A 212 -25.00 18.58 14.64
N ASN A 213 -24.02 18.18 15.45
CA ASN A 213 -22.60 18.52 15.28
C ASN A 213 -21.70 17.31 15.60
N ASN A 214 -20.39 17.43 15.38
CA ASN A 214 -19.44 16.34 15.58
C ASN A 214 -19.93 15.02 14.96
N ARG A 215 -20.31 15.10 13.67
CA ARG A 215 -21.01 14.05 12.96
C ARG A 215 -20.23 13.65 11.73
N LEU A 216 -20.10 12.34 11.51
CA LEU A 216 -19.52 11.77 10.30
C LEU A 216 -20.58 10.94 9.57
N SER A 217 -20.96 11.40 8.39
CA SER A 217 -21.92 10.74 7.52
C SER A 217 -21.24 10.20 6.26
N ILE A 218 -21.56 8.97 5.90
CA ILE A 218 -21.10 8.30 4.68
C ILE A 218 -22.34 7.90 3.90
N PHE A 219 -22.53 8.47 2.71
CA PHE A 219 -23.74 8.26 1.91
C PHE A 219 -23.45 8.27 0.42
N ILE A 220 -24.43 7.80 -0.36
CA ILE A 220 -24.43 7.81 -1.81
C ILE A 220 -25.28 9.00 -2.26
N GLU A 221 -24.73 9.82 -3.13
CA GLU A 221 -25.43 10.96 -3.74
C GLU A 221 -24.83 11.20 -5.13
N ASN A 222 -25.68 11.39 -6.15
CA ASN A 222 -25.23 11.73 -7.52
C ASN A 222 -24.13 10.79 -8.07
N LYS A 223 -24.27 9.47 -7.88
CA LYS A 223 -23.27 8.44 -8.29
C LYS A 223 -21.89 8.59 -7.62
N ASN A 224 -21.80 9.25 -6.47
CA ASN A 224 -20.59 9.36 -5.68
C ASN A 224 -20.81 8.80 -4.27
N ILE A 225 -19.76 8.19 -3.69
CA ILE A 225 -19.66 8.00 -2.24
C ILE A 225 -19.23 9.36 -1.72
N VAL A 226 -20.02 9.88 -0.79
CA VAL A 226 -19.79 11.15 -0.12
C VAL A 226 -19.48 10.86 1.34
N CYS A 227 -18.34 11.36 1.79
CA CYS A 227 -17.99 11.45 3.19
C CYS A 227 -18.18 12.91 3.61
N GLN A 228 -19.15 13.14 4.51
CA GLN A 228 -19.45 14.45 5.05
C GLN A 228 -19.18 14.46 6.55
N CYS A 229 -18.51 15.50 7.01
CA CYS A 229 -18.25 15.78 8.39
C CYS A 229 -18.92 17.11 8.78
N ILE A 230 -19.60 17.14 9.92
CA ILE A 230 -20.08 18.37 10.56
C ILE A 230 -19.23 18.55 11.82
N ASP A 231 -18.46 19.63 11.90
CA ASP A 231 -17.59 19.88 13.04
C ASP A 231 -18.34 20.48 14.25
N ALA A 232 -17.62 20.71 15.36
CA ALA A 232 -18.20 21.27 16.58
C ALA A 232 -18.76 22.69 16.39
N ALA A 233 -18.31 23.44 15.36
CA ALA A 233 -18.83 24.75 15.02
C ALA A 233 -20.06 24.67 14.10
N GLY A 234 -20.41 23.48 13.61
CA GLY A 234 -21.51 23.26 12.67
C GLY A 234 -21.11 23.43 11.20
N GLU A 235 -19.82 23.56 10.89
CA GLU A 235 -19.35 23.71 9.51
C GLU A 235 -19.30 22.35 8.80
N PHE A 236 -19.65 22.36 7.51
CA PHE A 236 -19.74 21.17 6.67
C PHE A 236 -18.46 20.95 5.85
N HIS A 237 -17.89 19.75 5.97
CA HIS A 237 -16.68 19.34 5.26
C HIS A 237 -16.98 18.09 4.44
N THR A 238 -16.74 18.14 3.13
CA THR A 238 -17.21 17.06 2.23
C THR A 238 -16.10 16.56 1.31
N LEU A 239 -15.93 15.25 1.27
CA LEU A 239 -15.14 14.51 0.29
C LEU A 239 -16.05 13.62 -0.55
N LYS A 240 -15.72 13.44 -1.82
CA LYS A 240 -16.55 12.68 -2.76
C LYS A 240 -15.72 11.89 -3.74
N SER A 241 -16.06 10.62 -3.92
CA SER A 241 -15.40 9.72 -4.88
C SER A 241 -16.45 9.09 -5.82
N PRO A 242 -16.18 8.97 -7.13
CA PRO A 242 -17.09 8.29 -8.04
C PRO A 242 -17.29 6.83 -7.62
N ILE A 243 -18.47 6.28 -7.89
CA ILE A 243 -18.82 4.88 -7.60
C ILE A 243 -18.93 4.09 -8.89
N GLU A 244 -18.43 2.85 -8.85
CA GLU A 244 -18.87 1.81 -9.76
C GLU A 244 -19.87 0.88 -9.05
N PHE A 245 -21.15 0.97 -9.45
CA PHE A 245 -22.22 0.16 -8.85
C PHE A 245 -22.09 -1.30 -9.24
N MET A 246 -22.62 -2.19 -8.40
CA MET A 246 -22.56 -3.63 -8.62
C MET A 246 -21.10 -4.08 -8.81
N LYS A 247 -20.23 -3.62 -7.91
CA LYS A 247 -18.88 -4.16 -7.69
C LYS A 247 -18.56 -4.09 -6.21
N ALA A 248 -17.69 -5.00 -5.77
CA ALA A 248 -17.12 -4.92 -4.44
C ALA A 248 -16.21 -3.69 -4.36
N VAL A 249 -16.43 -2.87 -3.34
CA VAL A 249 -15.73 -1.62 -3.07
C VAL A 249 -15.03 -1.73 -1.73
N PHE A 250 -13.74 -1.40 -1.72
CA PHE A 250 -13.01 -1.08 -0.50
C PHE A 250 -13.23 0.39 -0.18
N LEU A 251 -13.96 0.68 0.90
CA LEU A 251 -14.23 2.03 1.36
C LEU A 251 -13.58 2.23 2.72
N MET A 252 -12.66 3.18 2.81
CA MET A 252 -12.03 3.57 4.07
C MET A 252 -12.16 5.08 4.27
N VAL A 253 -12.64 5.46 5.46
CA VAL A 253 -12.75 6.84 5.90
C VAL A 253 -11.89 7.00 7.13
N GLU A 254 -11.04 8.01 7.12
CA GLU A 254 -10.20 8.35 8.26
C GLU A 254 -10.47 9.78 8.68
N PHE A 255 -10.44 10.01 9.99
CA PHE A 255 -10.24 11.35 10.49
C PHE A 255 -9.23 11.35 11.64
N SER A 256 -8.46 12.43 11.75
CA SER A 256 -7.49 12.64 12.82
C SER A 256 -7.54 14.07 13.30
N THR A 257 -7.35 14.25 14.60
CA THR A 257 -7.19 15.54 15.25
C THR A 257 -5.86 15.51 15.99
N ASP A 258 -4.83 16.16 15.44
CA ASP A 258 -3.51 16.23 16.06
C ASP A 258 -2.96 17.66 16.07
N ASP A 259 -1.74 17.81 16.61
CA ASP A 259 -1.08 19.12 16.74
C ASP A 259 -0.81 19.79 15.37
N TYR A 260 -0.90 19.04 14.27
CA TYR A 260 -0.74 19.53 12.90
C TYR A 260 -2.08 19.89 12.23
N GLY A 261 -3.19 19.80 12.95
CA GLY A 261 -4.53 20.14 12.49
C GLY A 261 -5.45 18.93 12.37
N ILE A 262 -6.52 19.09 11.59
CA ILE A 262 -7.45 17.99 11.31
C ILE A 262 -7.24 17.46 9.91
N TYR A 263 -7.25 16.14 9.83
CA TYR A 263 -7.20 15.36 8.60
C TYR A 263 -8.51 14.61 8.46
N LEU A 264 -9.13 14.70 7.27
CA LEU A 264 -10.23 13.86 6.85
C LEU A 264 -9.83 13.23 5.51
N SER A 265 -9.96 11.91 5.37
CA SER A 265 -9.76 11.24 4.09
C SER A 265 -10.87 10.26 3.75
N LEU A 266 -11.05 10.10 2.44
CA LEU A 266 -11.93 9.15 1.81
C LEU A 266 -11.10 8.36 0.80
N ASN A 267 -10.94 7.07 1.07
CA ASN A 267 -10.26 6.12 0.20
C ASN A 267 -11.29 5.15 -0.39
N VAL A 268 -11.36 5.10 -1.71
CA VAL A 268 -12.23 4.18 -2.46
C VAL A 268 -11.35 3.39 -3.43
N ASP A 269 -11.30 2.07 -3.25
CA ASP A 269 -10.49 1.15 -4.06
C ASP A 269 -9.02 1.55 -4.22
N ASN A 270 -8.44 2.07 -3.14
CA ASN A 270 -7.06 2.56 -3.06
C ASN A 270 -6.80 3.88 -3.82
N GLU A 271 -7.84 4.60 -4.23
CA GLU A 271 -7.75 6.01 -4.57
C GLU A 271 -8.15 6.86 -3.37
N GLU A 272 -7.22 7.68 -2.85
CA GLU A 272 -7.44 8.50 -1.66
C GLU A 272 -7.65 9.96 -2.04
N LYS A 273 -8.73 10.55 -1.54
CA LYS A 273 -8.97 11.99 -1.52
C LYS A 273 -8.89 12.46 -0.08
N ASP A 274 -8.19 13.55 0.18
CA ASP A 274 -8.08 14.15 1.50
C ASP A 274 -8.53 15.61 1.49
N LEU A 275 -9.10 16.04 2.62
CA LEU A 275 -9.36 17.45 2.89
C LEU A 275 -8.42 17.88 4.01
N ARG A 276 -7.69 18.97 3.76
CA ARG A 276 -6.84 19.64 4.74
C ARG A 276 -7.30 21.07 4.87
N VAL A 277 -7.73 21.45 6.06
CA VAL A 277 -8.24 22.80 6.28
C VAL A 277 -7.10 23.69 6.81
N GLY A 278 -6.12 23.98 5.94
CA GLY A 278 -5.09 25.02 6.15
C GLY A 278 -4.60 25.26 7.60
N SER A 279 -4.54 26.52 8.02
CA SER A 279 -4.29 26.97 9.41
C SER A 279 -5.54 26.98 10.29
N VAL A 280 -6.69 26.53 9.76
CA VAL A 280 -7.97 26.55 10.44
C VAL A 280 -8.19 25.19 11.08
N LYS A 281 -8.13 25.15 12.40
CA LYS A 281 -8.44 23.96 13.18
C LYS A 281 -9.91 23.63 12.93
N LEU A 282 -10.18 22.54 12.20
CA LEU A 282 -11.45 21.86 12.43
C LEU A 282 -11.45 21.45 13.91
N VAL A 283 -12.60 21.45 14.56
CA VAL A 283 -12.73 20.92 15.91
C VAL A 283 -13.72 19.79 15.80
N LEU A 284 -13.20 18.58 15.61
CA LEU A 284 -14.00 17.39 15.44
C LEU A 284 -13.74 16.45 16.61
N ASP A 285 -14.66 16.44 17.56
CA ASP A 285 -14.65 15.50 18.67
C ASP A 285 -15.82 14.53 18.50
N ILE A 286 -15.68 13.60 17.54
CA ILE A 286 -16.69 12.57 17.36
C ILE A 286 -16.55 11.59 18.52
N GLU A 287 -17.38 11.81 19.53
CA GLU A 287 -17.77 10.74 20.42
C GLU A 287 -18.68 9.79 19.62
N LEU A 288 -18.34 8.50 19.54
CA LEU A 288 -19.21 7.48 18.94
C LEU A 288 -20.43 7.18 19.83
N VAL A 289 -21.17 8.22 20.23
CA VAL A 289 -22.38 8.14 21.05
C VAL A 289 -23.57 7.61 20.24
N GLY A 290 -23.63 7.95 18.95
CA GLY A 290 -24.54 7.36 17.98
C GLY A 290 -23.77 6.68 16.85
N SER A 291 -24.25 5.51 16.43
CA SER A 291 -23.73 4.80 15.25
C SER A 291 -24.88 4.11 14.53
N CYS A 292 -25.11 4.47 13.27
CA CYS A 292 -26.07 3.84 12.37
C CYS A 292 -25.35 3.31 11.13
N VAL A 293 -25.72 2.11 10.67
CA VAL A 293 -25.31 1.56 9.37
C VAL A 293 -26.57 1.23 8.57
N GLY A 294 -26.63 1.65 7.31
CA GLY A 294 -27.78 1.46 6.43
C GLY A 294 -28.81 2.59 6.44
N ALA A 295 -28.68 3.58 7.32
CA ALA A 295 -29.54 4.75 7.42
C ALA A 295 -28.78 5.92 8.07
N ASP A 296 -29.40 7.10 8.13
CA ASP A 296 -28.94 8.19 8.99
C ASP A 296 -29.21 7.89 10.48
N LEU A 297 -28.66 8.73 11.37
CA LEU A 297 -28.85 8.63 12.83
C LEU A 297 -30.32 8.80 13.28
N THR A 298 -31.21 9.31 12.42
CA THR A 298 -32.66 9.39 12.70
C THR A 298 -33.42 8.14 12.27
N GLY A 299 -32.73 7.16 11.67
CA GLY A 299 -33.33 5.95 11.11
C GLY A 299 -34.10 6.21 9.82
N LYS A 300 -33.68 7.20 9.02
CA LYS A 300 -34.26 7.55 7.71
C LYS A 300 -33.21 7.46 6.61
N ASN A 301 -33.61 7.75 5.37
CA ASN A 301 -32.72 7.86 4.21
C ASN A 301 -31.88 6.59 3.97
N PHE A 302 -32.57 5.45 3.94
CA PHE A 302 -31.94 4.13 3.90
C PHE A 302 -31.09 3.91 2.65
N GLY A 303 -29.95 3.26 2.84
CA GLY A 303 -29.07 2.81 1.76
C GLY A 303 -29.43 1.41 1.26
N ARG A 304 -29.10 1.15 -0.01
CA ARG A 304 -29.17 -0.18 -0.62
C ARG A 304 -27.78 -0.70 -0.97
N PHE A 305 -27.33 -1.71 -0.23
CA PHE A 305 -26.00 -2.30 -0.42
C PHE A 305 -25.86 -3.63 0.31
N TYR A 306 -24.88 -4.42 -0.11
CA TYR A 306 -24.39 -5.56 0.64
C TYR A 306 -23.20 -5.13 1.48
N LEU A 307 -23.24 -5.39 2.78
CA LEU A 307 -22.11 -5.24 3.69
C LEU A 307 -21.42 -6.59 3.84
N ILE A 308 -20.22 -6.70 3.28
CA ILE A 308 -19.36 -7.88 3.37
C ILE A 308 -18.59 -7.85 4.69
N GLY A 309 -18.13 -6.66 5.11
CA GLY A 309 -17.37 -6.51 6.33
C GLY A 309 -17.23 -5.06 6.75
N LYS A 310 -17.08 -4.84 8.05
CA LYS A 310 -16.85 -3.53 8.65
C LYS A 310 -15.86 -3.65 9.80
N TRP A 311 -14.94 -2.72 9.91
CA TRP A 311 -14.15 -2.55 11.14
C TRP A 311 -13.92 -1.07 11.44
N ILE A 312 -13.73 -0.80 12.73
CA ILE A 312 -13.44 0.52 13.25
C ILE A 312 -12.16 0.42 14.08
N CYS A 313 -11.22 1.32 13.86
CA CYS A 313 -9.98 1.40 14.62
C CYS A 313 -9.87 2.76 15.31
N ASN A 314 -9.39 2.76 16.54
CA ASN A 314 -9.01 3.97 17.26
C ASN A 314 -7.59 4.36 16.82
N GLY A 315 -7.51 5.29 15.88
CA GLY A 315 -6.31 5.75 15.19
C GLY A 315 -6.48 5.71 13.67
N THR A 316 -5.74 6.57 12.97
CA THR A 316 -5.57 6.44 11.51
C THR A 316 -4.56 5.34 11.21
N LEU A 317 -4.72 4.68 10.07
CA LEU A 317 -3.85 3.57 9.69
C LEU A 317 -2.53 4.08 9.11
N SER A 318 -1.44 3.39 9.43
CA SER A 318 -0.19 3.59 8.72
C SER A 318 -0.34 3.20 7.25
N LEU A 319 0.52 3.72 6.37
CA LEU A 319 0.47 3.34 4.95
C LEU A 319 0.60 1.81 4.76
N LYS A 320 1.44 1.16 5.56
CA LYS A 320 1.57 -0.30 5.56
C LYS A 320 0.25 -0.99 5.92
N ASP A 321 -0.46 -0.48 6.92
CA ASP A 321 -1.73 -1.07 7.37
C ASP A 321 -2.85 -0.80 6.36
N LYS A 322 -2.89 0.38 5.73
CA LYS A 322 -3.82 0.70 4.63
C LYS A 322 -3.66 -0.28 3.46
N LEU A 323 -2.42 -0.50 3.02
CA LEU A 323 -2.12 -1.45 1.95
C LEU A 323 -2.47 -2.88 2.38
N GLY A 324 -2.14 -3.26 3.62
CA GLY A 324 -2.51 -4.55 4.19
C GLY A 324 -4.03 -4.79 4.19
N ALA A 325 -4.80 -3.78 4.58
CA ALA A 325 -6.26 -3.79 4.56
C ALA A 325 -6.82 -3.95 3.14
N TYR A 326 -6.31 -3.18 2.17
CA TYR A 326 -6.73 -3.31 0.77
C TYR A 326 -6.35 -4.68 0.16
N HIS A 327 -5.17 -5.21 0.46
CA HIS A 327 -4.81 -6.56 0.00
C HIS A 327 -5.61 -7.66 0.68
N TYR A 328 -6.01 -7.48 1.94
CA TYR A 328 -6.95 -8.37 2.59
C TYR A 328 -8.30 -8.36 1.85
N PHE A 329 -8.86 -7.18 1.55
CA PHE A 329 -10.06 -7.03 0.72
C PHE A 329 -9.96 -7.76 -0.62
N LYS A 330 -8.88 -7.55 -1.37
CA LYS A 330 -8.69 -8.18 -2.69
C LYS A 330 -8.66 -9.70 -2.63
N ARG A 331 -8.20 -10.28 -1.51
CA ARG A 331 -8.17 -11.73 -1.32
C ARG A 331 -9.52 -12.29 -0.88
N THR A 332 -10.27 -11.55 -0.07
CA THR A 332 -11.51 -12.05 0.53
C THR A 332 -12.76 -11.75 -0.31
N SER A 333 -12.78 -10.64 -1.05
CA SER A 333 -13.94 -10.25 -1.89
C SER A 333 -14.35 -11.30 -2.93
N CYS A 334 -13.45 -12.20 -3.33
CA CYS A 334 -13.74 -13.31 -4.25
C CYS A 334 -14.19 -14.61 -3.55
N VAL A 335 -14.17 -14.67 -2.22
CA VAL A 335 -14.30 -15.91 -1.42
C VAL A 335 -15.38 -15.81 -0.34
N VAL A 336 -15.86 -14.61 -0.01
CA VAL A 336 -16.80 -14.42 1.11
C VAL A 336 -18.20 -14.92 0.75
N SER A 337 -18.71 -15.87 1.55
CA SER A 337 -20.07 -16.43 1.48
C SER A 337 -21.11 -15.67 2.32
N ASP A 338 -20.68 -14.71 3.15
CA ASP A 338 -21.56 -14.10 4.15
C ASP A 338 -21.61 -12.58 3.94
N SER A 339 -22.81 -12.04 3.76
CA SER A 339 -23.03 -10.59 3.64
C SER A 339 -24.36 -10.18 4.26
N ILE A 340 -24.42 -8.95 4.80
CA ILE A 340 -25.66 -8.36 5.29
C ILE A 340 -26.23 -7.48 4.17
N PHE A 341 -27.44 -7.81 3.71
CA PHE A 341 -28.12 -6.97 2.73
C PHE A 341 -28.97 -5.89 3.40
N PHE A 342 -28.69 -4.64 3.06
CA PHE A 342 -29.52 -3.49 3.35
C PHE A 342 -30.40 -3.23 2.13
N ASP A 343 -31.72 -3.43 2.28
CA ASP A 343 -32.67 -3.41 1.16
C ASP A 343 -33.30 -2.03 0.89
N GLY A 344 -32.84 -1.02 1.62
CA GLY A 344 -33.42 0.33 1.63
C GLY A 344 -34.59 0.48 2.61
N SER A 345 -34.73 -0.42 3.59
CA SER A 345 -35.68 -0.29 4.70
C SER A 345 -35.14 -0.73 6.06
N SER A 346 -33.98 -1.37 6.11
CA SER A 346 -33.34 -1.83 7.34
C SER A 346 -32.11 -1.00 7.71
N CYS A 347 -31.80 -0.96 9.00
CA CYS A 347 -30.56 -0.38 9.51
C CYS A 347 -30.06 -1.12 10.76
N MET A 348 -28.79 -0.93 11.08
CA MET A 348 -28.18 -1.35 12.34
C MET A 348 -27.91 -0.11 13.20
N LEU A 349 -28.65 0.03 14.30
CA LEU A 349 -28.50 1.12 15.25
C LEU A 349 -27.77 0.64 16.51
N LEU A 350 -26.72 1.37 16.90
CA LEU A 350 -26.04 1.25 18.18
C LEU A 350 -26.39 2.47 19.02
N GLU A 351 -27.21 2.26 20.05
CA GLU A 351 -27.51 3.28 21.07
C GLU A 351 -26.70 2.96 22.34
N LYS A 352 -25.99 3.95 22.88
CA LYS A 352 -25.53 3.88 24.27
C LYS A 352 -26.76 4.01 25.19
N THR A 353 -27.16 2.94 25.84
CA THR A 353 -28.10 3.01 26.96
C THR A 353 -27.35 3.28 28.26
N ASP A 354 -27.84 4.19 29.11
CA ASP A 354 -27.29 4.49 30.45
C ASP A 354 -27.31 3.32 31.45
N LYS A 355 -27.79 2.14 31.02
CA LYS A 355 -27.81 0.91 31.82
C LYS A 355 -26.61 0.06 31.39
N LYS A 356 -25.86 -0.44 32.39
CA LYS A 356 -24.70 -1.38 32.37
C LYS A 356 -24.35 -2.03 31.00
N PRO A 357 -23.05 -2.27 30.69
CA PRO A 357 -22.48 -2.45 29.34
C PRO A 357 -22.84 -3.76 28.62
N ASN A 358 -24.13 -4.09 28.56
CA ASN A 358 -24.69 -5.02 27.59
C ASN A 358 -25.34 -4.15 26.51
N GLU A 359 -24.55 -3.81 25.50
CA GLU A 359 -24.96 -3.06 24.31
C GLU A 359 -26.21 -3.70 23.69
N VAL A 360 -27.34 -2.99 23.70
CA VAL A 360 -28.54 -3.44 23.00
C VAL A 360 -28.40 -3.05 21.53
N ARG A 361 -27.94 -3.98 20.68
CA ARG A 361 -28.00 -3.83 19.22
C ARG A 361 -29.45 -4.02 18.78
N LYS A 362 -30.10 -2.95 18.32
CA LYS A 362 -31.44 -3.05 17.73
C LYS A 362 -31.30 -3.22 16.23
N TYR A 363 -31.41 -4.45 15.74
CA TYR A 363 -31.63 -4.71 14.32
C TYR A 363 -33.09 -4.41 14.00
N ILE A 364 -33.33 -3.51 13.06
CA ILE A 364 -34.68 -3.25 12.53
C ILE A 364 -34.76 -4.02 11.21
N PRO A 365 -35.38 -5.22 11.19
CA PRO A 365 -35.38 -6.07 10.02
C PRO A 365 -36.20 -5.48 8.87
N ALA A 366 -35.80 -5.81 7.65
CA ALA A 366 -36.57 -5.56 6.44
C ALA A 366 -37.88 -6.36 6.46
N SER A 367 -38.90 -5.85 5.75
CA SER A 367 -40.21 -6.52 5.59
C SER A 367 -40.25 -7.54 4.43
N ALA A 368 -39.12 -7.74 3.73
CA ALA A 368 -39.04 -8.53 2.51
C ALA A 368 -37.90 -9.58 2.55
N PRO A 369 -38.02 -10.69 1.81
CA PRO A 369 -36.96 -11.69 1.69
C PRO A 369 -35.70 -11.12 1.01
N VAL A 370 -34.53 -11.56 1.48
CA VAL A 370 -33.22 -11.12 0.98
C VAL A 370 -32.98 -11.69 -0.42
N PRO A 371 -32.83 -10.86 -1.47
CA PRO A 371 -32.47 -11.34 -2.80
C PRO A 371 -31.07 -11.97 -2.77
N ALA A 372 -30.91 -13.07 -3.50
CA ALA A 372 -29.61 -13.72 -3.69
C ALA A 372 -28.59 -12.70 -4.23
N CYS A 373 -27.44 -12.62 -3.59
CA CYS A 373 -26.38 -11.74 -4.05
C CYS A 373 -25.90 -12.21 -5.43
N PRO A 374 -25.85 -11.34 -6.46
CA PRO A 374 -25.56 -11.74 -7.85
C PRO A 374 -24.15 -12.29 -8.09
N TYR A 375 -23.31 -12.40 -7.05
CA TYR A 375 -21.94 -12.93 -7.10
C TYR A 375 -21.78 -14.37 -6.58
N GLY A 376 -22.88 -15.13 -6.44
CA GLY A 376 -22.81 -16.55 -6.07
C GLY A 376 -22.58 -16.80 -4.58
N ILE A 377 -23.04 -15.88 -3.73
CA ILE A 377 -22.94 -15.94 -2.27
C ILE A 377 -24.20 -16.65 -1.74
N ASN A 378 -24.06 -17.84 -1.15
CA ASN A 378 -25.17 -18.64 -0.62
C ASN A 378 -25.75 -18.03 0.66
N ASN A 379 -27.05 -17.77 0.69
CA ASN A 379 -27.78 -17.10 1.80
C ASN A 379 -28.37 -18.09 2.83
N ASP A 380 -27.62 -19.07 3.31
CA ASP A 380 -28.13 -20.02 4.33
C ASP A 380 -27.25 -19.99 5.57
N PHE A 381 -27.56 -19.14 6.56
CA PHE A 381 -27.44 -19.43 8.01
C PHE A 381 -27.92 -18.25 8.88
N GLN A 382 -28.55 -18.56 10.03
CA GLN A 382 -28.98 -17.59 11.04
C GLN A 382 -27.87 -17.25 12.04
N PHE A 383 -27.81 -15.97 12.39
CA PHE A 383 -26.74 -15.31 13.16
C PHE A 383 -26.63 -15.82 14.61
N LYS A 384 -25.41 -16.20 15.03
CA LYS A 384 -24.93 -16.16 16.43
C LYS A 384 -23.52 -15.61 16.43
N GLU A 385 -23.32 -14.37 16.90
CA GLU A 385 -21.98 -13.81 17.08
C GLU A 385 -21.73 -13.42 18.53
N LYS A 386 -20.54 -13.80 19.01
CA LYS A 386 -20.03 -13.61 20.37
C LYS A 386 -19.09 -12.40 20.35
N VAL A 387 -19.44 -11.33 21.07
CA VAL A 387 -18.59 -10.14 21.22
C VAL A 387 -17.60 -10.37 22.37
N GLU A 388 -16.31 -10.47 22.07
CA GLU A 388 -15.27 -10.35 23.10
C GLU A 388 -14.77 -8.90 23.16
N SER A 389 -15.05 -8.23 24.27
CA SER A 389 -14.52 -6.91 24.59
C SER A 389 -13.08 -7.03 25.10
N LEU A 390 -12.15 -6.34 24.44
CA LEU A 390 -10.78 -6.19 24.93
C LEU A 390 -10.55 -4.76 25.40
N THR A 391 -10.76 -4.53 26.69
CA THR A 391 -10.18 -3.40 27.43
C THR A 391 -9.01 -3.89 28.28
N LYS A 392 -7.77 -3.60 27.87
CA LYS A 392 -6.76 -2.83 28.66
C LYS A 392 -5.32 -3.01 28.17
N SER A 393 -4.66 -1.84 28.14
CA SER A 393 -3.26 -1.52 28.41
C SER A 393 -2.13 -2.10 27.54
N SER A 394 -1.42 -1.14 26.94
CA SER A 394 0.04 -1.08 26.73
C SER A 394 0.71 -2.27 26.03
N ASN A 395 1.21 -1.99 24.81
CA ASN A 395 2.19 -2.78 24.07
C ASN A 395 1.84 -4.26 23.87
N SER A 396 1.14 -4.59 22.78
CA SER A 396 1.36 -5.85 22.07
C SER A 396 0.54 -5.95 20.78
N SER A 397 1.17 -6.54 19.77
CA SER A 397 0.64 -6.90 18.46
C SER A 397 -0.58 -7.82 18.56
N ILE A 398 -1.62 -7.56 17.77
CA ILE A 398 -2.80 -8.42 17.68
C ILE A 398 -2.49 -9.63 16.79
N LYS A 399 -2.61 -10.85 17.34
CA LYS A 399 -2.65 -12.11 16.60
C LYS A 399 -4.11 -12.46 16.28
N LEU A 400 -4.39 -12.75 15.01
CA LEU A 400 -5.60 -13.44 14.57
C LEU A 400 -5.49 -14.92 14.96
N LEU A 401 -6.41 -15.41 15.80
CA LEU A 401 -6.67 -16.82 16.01
C LEU A 401 -7.85 -17.21 15.12
N VAL A 402 -7.60 -18.04 14.11
CA VAL A 402 -8.62 -18.80 13.41
C VAL A 402 -8.75 -20.11 14.18
N GLN A 403 -9.87 -20.33 14.87
CA GLN A 403 -10.28 -21.67 15.27
C GLN A 403 -11.22 -22.20 14.19
N ASN A 404 -10.79 -23.26 13.52
CA ASN A 404 -11.67 -24.10 12.70
C ASN A 404 -12.45 -25.01 13.65
N GLU A 405 -13.77 -25.07 13.49
CA GLU A 405 -14.52 -26.31 13.76
C GLU A 405 -14.62 -27.12 12.46
#